data_AF-A0AAV9Z4C2-F1
#
_entry.id   AF-A0AAV9Z4C2-F1
#
_cell.length_a   1.000
_cell.length_b   1.000
_cell.length_c   1.000
_cell.angle_alpha   90.00
_cell.angle_beta   90.00
_cell.angle_gamma   90.00
#
_symmetry.space_group_name_H-M   'P 1'
#
loop_
_entity.id
_entity.type
_entity.pdbx_description
1 polymer ?
#
loop_
_entity_poly.entity_id
_entity_poly.type
_entity_poly.pdbx_seq_one_letter_code
_entity_poly.pdbx_strand_id
1 'polypeptide(L)'
;IRTTANDYLDNHAHNIPMELRLNQICFKAAARICTLPPSHPLHSVVKRAARFHSIRRHRSSLHNLVHTFQLHPKNFETIQP
;
A
#
# COMPACT_ATOMS: atom_id res chain seq x y z
N ILE A 1 27.02 4.29 0.02
CA ILE A 1 27.77 3.94 1.25
C ILE A 1 26.95 4.40 2.44
N ARG A 2 26.43 3.50 3.26
CA ARG A 2 25.65 3.85 4.46
C ARG A 2 26.64 4.08 5.61
N THR A 3 26.73 5.30 6.09
CA THR A 3 27.58 5.67 7.21
C THR A 3 26.74 6.34 8.28
N THR A 4 27.11 6.17 9.54
CA THR A 4 26.40 6.76 10.68
C THR A 4 26.23 8.27 10.54
N ALA A 5 27.24 8.98 10.03
CA ALA A 5 27.16 10.42 9.78
C ALA A 5 26.08 10.79 8.74
N ASN A 6 25.95 10.00 7.67
CA ASN A 6 24.92 10.22 6.65
C ASN A 6 23.52 9.92 7.21
N ASP A 7 23.36 8.86 8.01
CA ASP A 7 22.09 8.52 8.65
C ASP A 7 21.62 9.63 9.61
N TYR A 8 22.54 10.27 10.34
CA TYR A 8 22.23 11.44 11.20
C TYR A 8 21.80 12.68 10.40
N LEU A 9 22.49 12.99 9.30
CA LEU A 9 22.16 14.12 8.43
C LEU A 9 20.79 13.90 7.75
N ASP A 10 20.52 12.69 7.26
CA ASP A 10 19.25 12.33 6.67
C ASP A 10 18.10 12.41 7.69
N ASN A 11 18.32 11.93 8.91
CA ASN A 11 17.33 12.05 9.99
C ASN A 11 17.04 13.53 10.32
N HIS A 12 18.07 14.37 10.43
CA HIS A 12 17.90 15.81 10.67
C HIS A 12 17.19 16.52 9.51
N ALA A 13 17.41 16.09 8.28
CA ALA A 13 16.74 16.58 7.09
C ALA A 13 15.30 16.04 6.92
N HIS A 14 14.80 15.22 7.86
CA HIS A 14 13.53 14.49 7.73
C HIS A 14 13.48 13.61 6.45
N ASN A 15 14.65 13.21 5.96
CA ASN A 15 14.79 12.31 4.82
C ASN A 15 14.63 10.88 5.30
N ILE A 16 13.53 10.27 4.87
CA ILE A 16 13.25 8.86 5.14
C ILE A 16 14.06 8.04 4.11
N PRO A 17 14.71 6.93 4.51
CA PRO A 17 15.38 6.04 3.58
C PRO A 17 14.52 5.68 2.37
N MET A 18 15.14 5.59 1.19
CA MET A 18 14.44 5.37 -0.09
C MET A 18 13.46 4.19 -0.05
N GLU A 19 13.84 3.07 0.58
CA GLU A 19 12.97 1.90 0.72
C GLU A 19 11.69 2.21 1.52
N LEU A 20 11.82 2.97 2.61
CA LEU A 20 10.68 3.41 3.41
C LEU A 20 9.81 4.40 2.66
N ARG A 21 10.39 5.30 1.86
CA ARG A 21 9.64 6.21 0.99
C ARG A 21 8.80 5.44 -0.01
N LEU A 22 9.39 4.45 -0.69
CA LEU A 22 8.69 3.59 -1.62
C LEU A 22 7.55 2.84 -0.94
N ASN A 23 7.80 2.25 0.22
CA ASN A 23 6.77 1.57 1.00
C ASN A 23 5.62 2.51 1.39
N GLN A 24 5.91 3.74 1.81
CA GLN A 24 4.88 4.73 2.12
C GLN A 24 4.06 5.13 0.90
N ILE A 25 4.68 5.32 -0.27
CA ILE A 25 3.97 5.64 -1.51
C ILE A 25 3.04 4.49 -1.88
N CYS A 26 3.55 3.25 -1.86
CA CYS A 26 2.79 2.04 -2.13
C CYS A 26 1.62 1.86 -1.15
N PHE A 27 1.86 2.05 0.16
CA PHE A 27 0.84 1.98 1.20
C PHE A 27 -0.26 3.03 0.97
N LYS A 28 0.11 4.30 0.75
CA LYS A 28 -0.85 5.39 0.50
C LYS A 28 -1.70 5.12 -0.73
N ALA A 29 -1.08 4.64 -1.81
CA ALA A 29 -1.80 4.29 -3.04
C ALA A 29 -2.79 3.13 -2.77
N ALA A 30 -2.35 2.07 -2.10
CA ALA A 30 -3.21 0.93 -1.78
C ALA A 30 -4.35 1.31 -0.83
N ALA A 31 -4.09 2.16 0.17
CA ALA A 31 -5.10 2.68 1.09
C ALA A 31 -6.16 3.50 0.36
N ARG A 32 -5.76 4.42 -0.55
CA ARG A 32 -6.68 5.19 -1.39
C ARG A 32 -7.57 4.30 -2.26
N ILE A 33 -7.03 3.20 -2.76
CA ILE A 33 -7.81 2.25 -3.54
C ILE A 33 -8.83 1.51 -2.64
N CYS A 34 -8.48 1.22 -1.38
CA CYS A 34 -9.39 0.60 -0.42
C CYS A 34 -10.56 1.52 -0.02
N THR A 35 -10.37 2.84 -0.05
CA THR A 35 -11.41 3.83 0.26
C THR A 35 -12.36 4.12 -0.91
N LEU A 36 -12.17 3.50 -2.08
CA LEU A 36 -12.98 3.77 -3.26
C LEU A 36 -14.44 3.28 -3.09
N PRO A 37 -15.43 4.02 -3.63
CA PRO A 37 -16.82 3.62 -3.55
C PRO A 37 -17.14 2.37 -4.38
N PRO A 38 -18.22 1.65 -4.06
CA PRO A 38 -18.66 0.47 -4.82
C PRO A 38 -18.88 0.72 -6.31
N SER A 39 -19.20 1.96 -6.69
CA SER A 39 -19.36 2.39 -8.08
C SER A 39 -18.05 2.36 -8.87
N HIS A 40 -16.90 2.38 -8.20
CA HIS A 40 -15.60 2.38 -8.86
C HIS A 40 -15.19 0.95 -9.25
N PRO A 41 -14.74 0.71 -10.51
CA PRO A 41 -14.43 -0.65 -10.99
C PRO A 41 -13.40 -1.39 -10.14
N LEU A 42 -12.41 -0.66 -9.62
CA LEU A 42 -11.37 -1.22 -8.75
C LEU A 42 -11.86 -1.68 -7.37
N HIS A 43 -13.03 -1.22 -6.89
CA HIS A 43 -13.56 -1.61 -5.58
C HIS A 43 -13.75 -3.14 -5.50
N SER A 44 -14.35 -3.72 -6.54
CA SER A 44 -14.57 -5.17 -6.64
C SER A 44 -13.26 -5.96 -6.69
N VAL A 45 -12.28 -5.44 -7.45
CA VAL A 45 -10.96 -6.07 -7.64
C VAL A 45 -10.19 -6.10 -6.32
N VAL A 46 -10.18 -5.01 -5.57
CA VAL A 46 -9.44 -4.89 -4.32
C VAL A 46 -10.09 -5.67 -3.20
N LYS A 47 -11.42 -5.70 -3.12
CA LYS A 47 -12.16 -6.58 -2.22
C LYS A 47 -11.85 -8.04 -2.46
N ARG A 48 -11.77 -8.45 -3.73
CA ARG A 48 -11.35 -9.80 -4.11
C ARG A 48 -9.89 -10.04 -3.73
N ALA A 49 -9.00 -9.06 -3.97
CA ALA A 49 -7.58 -9.19 -3.64
C ALA A 49 -7.31 -9.36 -2.14
N ALA A 50 -7.99 -8.58 -1.30
CA ALA A 50 -7.90 -8.70 0.15
C ALA A 50 -8.43 -10.05 0.65
N ARG A 51 -9.52 -10.56 0.04
CA ARG A 51 -10.13 -11.83 0.46
C ARG A 51 -9.27 -13.05 0.10
N PHE A 52 -8.64 -13.06 -1.07
CA PHE A 52 -7.94 -14.23 -1.58
C PHE A 52 -6.43 -14.04 -1.48
N HIS A 53 -5.81 -14.57 -0.42
CA HIS A 53 -4.36 -14.55 -0.25
C HIS A 53 -3.62 -15.44 -1.25
N SER A 54 -4.18 -16.62 -1.53
CA SER A 54 -3.60 -17.59 -2.46
C SER A 54 -4.40 -17.63 -3.76
N ILE A 55 -3.82 -17.10 -4.84
CA ILE A 55 -4.31 -17.35 -6.19
C ILE A 55 -3.46 -18.45 -6.81
N ARG A 56 -4.14 -19.46 -7.34
CA ARG A 56 -3.53 -20.66 -7.94
C ARG A 56 -2.76 -20.40 -9.24
N ARG A 57 -3.02 -19.27 -9.93
CA ARG A 57 -2.49 -18.98 -11.27
C ARG A 57 -1.59 -17.74 -11.31
N HIS A 58 -2.15 -16.55 -11.11
CA HIS A 58 -1.39 -15.29 -11.20
C HIS A 58 -1.73 -14.34 -10.04
N ARG A 59 -0.75 -14.11 -9.17
CA ARG A 59 -0.82 -13.14 -8.08
C ARG A 59 -0.54 -11.75 -8.67
N SER A 60 -1.56 -10.89 -8.71
CA SER A 60 -1.38 -9.53 -9.23
C SER A 60 -0.65 -8.64 -8.22
N SER A 61 -0.07 -7.53 -8.69
CA SER A 61 0.61 -6.57 -7.82
C SER A 61 -0.31 -6.02 -6.71
N LEU A 62 -1.62 -5.92 -6.96
CA LEU A 62 -2.60 -5.57 -5.93
C LEU A 62 -2.70 -6.63 -4.82
N HIS A 63 -2.61 -7.92 -5.15
CA HIS A 63 -2.56 -8.95 -4.10
C HIS A 63 -1.29 -8.81 -3.26
N ASN A 64 -0.15 -8.53 -3.90
CA ASN A 64 1.09 -8.30 -3.15
C ASN A 64 0.94 -7.11 -2.21
N LEU A 65 0.54 -5.94 -2.72
CA LEU A 65 0.38 -4.72 -1.93
C LEU A 65 -0.60 -4.92 -0.76
N VAL A 66 -1.79 -5.45 -1.03
CA VAL A 66 -2.84 -5.60 -0.02
C VAL A 66 -2.42 -6.58 1.09
N HIS A 67 -1.75 -7.68 0.74
CA HIS A 67 -1.30 -8.67 1.73
C HIS A 67 -0.02 -8.25 2.47
N THR A 68 0.93 -7.61 1.78
CA THR A 68 2.16 -7.08 2.41
C THR A 68 1.83 -6.04 3.46
N PHE A 69 0.85 -5.17 3.20
CA PHE A 69 0.43 -4.11 4.14
C PHE A 69 -0.81 -4.49 4.98
N GLN A 70 -1.28 -5.74 4.90
CA GLN A 70 -2.44 -6.26 5.64
C GLN A 70 -3.70 -5.39 5.53
N LEU A 71 -3.89 -4.78 4.36
CA LEU A 71 -5.01 -3.87 4.10
C LEU A 71 -6.29 -4.67 3.85
N HIS A 72 -7.38 -4.24 4.48
CA HIS A 72 -8.70 -4.83 4.25
C HIS A 72 -9.67 -3.69 3.94
N PRO A 73 -10.34 -3.67 2.76
CA PRO A 73 -11.22 -2.57 2.38
C PRO A 73 -12.43 -2.41 3.31
N LYS A 74 -12.75 -3.41 4.14
CA LYS A 74 -13.76 -3.30 5.20
C LYS A 74 -13.34 -2.39 6.36
N ASN A 75 -12.04 -2.20 6.56
CA ASN A 75 -11.49 -1.41 7.66
C ASN A 75 -11.31 0.07 7.27
N PHE A 76 -11.56 0.41 6.00
CA PHE A 76 -11.42 1.76 5.47
C PHE A 76 -12.79 2.37 5.22
N GLU A 77 -12.88 3.66 5.51
CA GLU A 77 -14.06 4.45 5.17
C GLU A 77 -14.14 4.65 3.65
N THR A 78 -15.35 4.64 3.12
CA THR A 78 -15.58 4.91 1.71
C THR A 78 -15.64 6.42 1.49
N ILE A 79 -14.74 6.94 0.65
CA ILE A 79 -14.72 8.35 0.28
C ILE A 79 -15.54 8.53 -1.00
N GLN A 80 -16.64 9.28 -0.90
CA GLN A 80 -17.45 9.66 -2.06
C GLN A 80 -16.80 10.87 -2.77
N PRO A 81 -16.90 10.96 -4.11
CA PRO A 81 -16.38 12.09 -4.88
C PRO A 81 -17.13 13.39 -4.61
#